data_AF-A0A7W1GWW7-F1
#
_entry.id   AF-A0A7W1GWW7-F1
#
_cell.length_a   1.000
_cell.length_b   1.000
_cell.length_c   1.000
_cell.angle_alpha   90.00
_cell.angle_beta   90.00
_cell.angle_gamma   90.00
#
_symmetry.space_group_name_H-M   'P 1'
#
loop_
_entity.id
_entity.type
_entity.pdbx_description
1 polymer ?
#
loop_
_entity_poly.entity_id
_entity_poly.type
_entity_poly.pdbx_seq_one_letter_code
_entity_poly.pdbx_strand_id
1 'polypeptide(L)' 'MAERKSILLRISQELWADLQRIAESEFRSLNGQIEYLLQEAVKKRKGKRTRNTRT' A
#
# COMPACT_ATOMS: atom_id res chain seq x y z
N MET A 1 18.62 8.96 5.39
CA MET A 1 17.63 7.91 5.01
C MET A 1 16.39 8.16 5.83
N ALA A 2 15.22 8.28 5.21
CA ALA A 2 13.98 8.51 5.95
C ALA A 2 13.77 7.38 6.96
N GLU A 3 13.38 7.74 8.19
CA GLU A 3 13.09 6.78 9.26
C GLU A 3 11.93 5.88 8.81
N ARG A 4 12.18 4.56 8.70
CA ARG A 4 11.16 3.57 8.33
C ARG A 4 10.73 2.81 9.56
N LYS A 5 9.43 2.79 9.83
CA LYS A 5 8.85 2.02 10.94
C LYS A 5 8.56 0.60 10.49
N SER A 6 9.19 -0.38 11.12
CA SER A 6 8.85 -1.80 10.92
C SER A 6 7.55 -2.13 11.63
N ILE A 7 6.62 -2.75 10.91
CA ILE A 7 5.34 -3.21 11.46
C ILE A 7 5.17 -4.71 11.19
N LEU A 8 4.60 -5.43 12.15
CA LEU A 8 4.16 -6.80 11.94
C LEU A 8 2.75 -6.77 11.33
N LEU A 9 2.63 -7.19 10.08
CA LEU A 9 1.35 -7.24 9.38
C LEU A 9 0.80 -8.68 9.42
N ARG A 10 -0.49 -8.82 9.76
CA ARG A 10 -1.21 -10.09 9.66
C ARG A 10 -2.06 -10.06 8.39
N ILE A 11 -1.76 -10.94 7.45
CA ILE A 11 -2.46 -11.08 6.16
C ILE A 11 -2.59 -12.56 5.83
N SER A 12 -3.58 -12.91 5.00
CA SER A 12 -3.72 -14.27 4.50
C SER A 12 -2.58 -14.64 3.55
N GLN A 13 -2.26 -15.93 3.47
CA GLN A 13 -1.21 -16.43 2.57
C GLN A 13 -1.55 -16.19 1.09
N GLU A 14 -2.83 -16.31 0.74
CA GLU A 14 -3.32 -16.03 -0.62
C GLU A 14 -3.02 -14.58 -1.04
N LEU A 15 -3.35 -13.62 -0.18
CA LEU A 15 -3.08 -12.22 -0.45
C LEU A 15 -1.58 -11.94 -0.58
N TRP A 16 -0.76 -12.58 0.27
CA TRP A 16 0.70 -12.46 0.17
C TRP A 16 1.24 -12.96 -1.17
N ALA A 17 0.77 -14.12 -1.63
CA ALA A 17 1.18 -14.70 -2.90
C ALA A 17 0.78 -13.81 -4.10
N ASP A 18 -0.41 -13.23 -4.06
CA ASP A 18 -0.87 -12.30 -5.10
C ASP A 18 -0.05 -11.00 -5.11
N LEU A 19 0.22 -10.43 -3.93
CA LEU A 19 1.08 -9.25 -3.82
C LEU A 19 2.50 -9.52 -4.33
N GLN A 20 3.04 -10.70 -4.05
CA GLN A 20 4.35 -11.13 -4.55
C GLN A 20 4.37 -11.22 -6.08
N ARG A 21 3.36 -11.87 -6.68
CA ARG A 21 3.25 -11.99 -8.15
C ARG A 21 3.18 -10.63 -8.84
N ILE A 22 2.41 -9.70 -8.28
CA ILE A 22 2.30 -8.33 -8.82
C ILE A 22 3.63 -7.59 -8.67
N ALA A 23 4.27 -7.67 -7.50
CA ALA A 23 5.55 -7.03 -7.25
C ALA A 23 6.63 -7.54 -8.23
N GLU A 24 6.68 -8.85 -8.48
CA GLU A 24 7.57 -9.47 -9.46
C GLU A 24 7.29 -8.95 -10.88
N SER A 25 6.02 -8.88 -11.28
CA SER A 25 5.63 -8.37 -12.61
C SER A 25 6.02 -6.90 -12.84
N GLU A 26 6.10 -6.12 -11.77
CA GLU A 26 6.46 -4.69 -11.81
C GLU A 26 7.94 -4.44 -11.49
N PHE A 27 8.76 -5.50 -11.36
CA PHE A 27 10.17 -5.44 -10.95
C PHE A 27 10.38 -4.66 -9.63
N ARG A 28 9.44 -4.79 -8.70
CA ARG A 28 9.47 -4.15 -7.38
C ARG A 28 9.73 -5.19 -6.28
N SER A 29 10.32 -4.73 -5.17
CA SER A 29 10.30 -5.53 -3.95
C SER A 29 8.88 -5.61 -3.39
N LEU A 30 8.57 -6.72 -2.72
CA LEU A 30 7.27 -6.90 -2.08
C LEU A 30 6.94 -5.79 -1.07
N ASN A 31 7.93 -5.37 -0.27
CA ASN A 31 7.76 -4.25 0.65
C ASN A 31 7.50 -2.93 -0.08
N GLY A 32 8.16 -2.68 -1.21
CA GLY A 32 7.90 -1.52 -2.06
C GLY A 32 6.47 -1.52 -2.63
N GLN A 33 5.97 -2.70 -3.01
CA GLN A 33 4.60 -2.84 -3.49
C GLN A 33 3.57 -2.58 -2.39
N ILE A 34 3.80 -3.12 -1.19
CA ILE A 34 2.96 -2.86 -0.01
C ILE A 34 2.95 -1.36 0.31
N GLU A 35 4.12 -0.71 0.32
CA GLU A 35 4.23 0.73 0.56
C GLU A 35 3.45 1.54 -0.48
N TYR A 36 3.60 1.23 -1.76
CA TYR A 36 2.86 1.89 -2.84
C TYR A 36 1.34 1.78 -2.65
N LEU A 37 0.83 0.57 -2.37
CA LEU A 37 -0.60 0.34 -2.16
C LEU A 37 -1.14 1.10 -0.94
N LEU A 38 -0.38 1.15 0.17
CA LEU A 38 -0.75 1.91 1.35
C LEU A 38 -0.79 3.42 1.07
N GLN A 39 0.21 3.95 0.36
CA GLN A 39 0.23 5.36 -0.02
C GLN A 39 -0.96 5.72 -0.91
N GLU A 40 -1.27 4.89 -1.91
CA GLU A 40 -2.42 5.09 -2.78
C GLU A 40 -3.75 5.01 -2.03
N ALA A 41 -3.90 4.05 -1.10
CA ALA A 41 -5.08 3.95 -0.25
C ALA A 41 -5.29 5.19 0.62
N VAL A 42 -4.22 5.73 1.22
CA VAL A 42 -4.28 6.96 2.02
C VAL A 42 -4.62 8.17 1.15
N LYS A 43 -3.96 8.34 0.00
CA LYS A 43 -4.25 9.43 -0.96
C LYS A 43 -5.71 9.39 -1.40
N LYS A 44 -6.23 8.22 -1.79
CA LYS A 44 -7.63 8.04 -2.19
C LYS A 44 -8.60 8.42 -1.06
N ARG A 45 -8.33 8.03 0.19
CA ARG A 45 -9.17 8.40 1.34
C ARG A 45 -9.12 9.89 1.66
N LYS A 46 -7.93 10.50 1.65
CA LYS A 46 -7.76 11.95 1.85
C LYS A 46 -8.46 12.77 0.76
N GLY A 47 -8.31 12.36 -0.51
CA GLY A 47 -8.96 13.01 -1.66
C GLY A 47 -10.48 12.84 -1.71
N LYS A 48 -11.04 11.78 -1.11
CA LYS A 48 -12.48 11.64 -0.90
C LYS A 48 -12.98 12.58 0.21
N ARG A 49 -12.20 12.77 1.28
CA ARG A 49 -12.58 13.62 2.43
C ARG A 49 -12.62 15.11 2.06
N THR A 50 -11.71 15.59 1.21
CA THR A 50 -11.71 16.99 0.73
C THR A 50 -12.85 17.30 -0.25
N ARG A 51 -13.41 16.29 -0.91
CA ARG A 51 -14.57 16.46 -1.80
C ARG A 51 -15.89 16.57 -1.04
N ASN A 52 -15.98 15.96 0.14
CA ASN A 52 -17.22 15.90 0.93
C ASN A 52 -17.43 17.12 1.85
N THR A 53 -16.42 17.98 2.03
CA THR A 53 -16.48 19.18 2.88
C THR A 53 -16.69 20.48 2.10
N ARG A 54 -17.02 20.40 0.80
CA ARG A 54 -17.30 21.55 -0.07
C ARG A 54 -18.78 21.64 -0.49
N THR A 55 -19.68 21.08 0.30
CA THR A 55 -21.13 21.19 0.10
C THR A 55 -21.76 21.80 1.33
#